data_AF-A0A0S2LWP1-F1
#
_entry.id   AF-A0A0S2LWP1-F1
#
_cell.length_a   1.000
_cell.length_b   1.000
_cell.length_c   1.000
_cell.angle_alpha   90.00
_cell.angle_beta   90.00
_cell.angle_gamma   90.00
#
_symmetry.space_group_name_H-M   'P 1'
#
loop_
_entity.id
_entity.type
_entity.pdbx_description
1 polymer ?
#
loop_
_entity_poly.entity_id
_entity_poly.type
_entity_poly.pdbx_seq_one_letter_code
_entity_poly.pdbx_strand_id
1 'polypeptide(L)'
;MVSVKLYGSSGSEHWVTVSKDLPVNDQGGYLGTRGSSDGAAINNPQAANWPSYYEKALAQGYPNDGKPAGSYHGIESQWPSNLSPTVGGGKASVLGNPDAIWQAIADGKPVVISTDAPARGDDGRPENLPGPHAFFAKGLDDAGNIVLGNPWGPPQPDAIMSKEQYEKYVTESAVIGMK
;
A
#
# COMPACT_ATOMS: atom_id res chain seq x y z
N MET A 1 4.95 -3.33 25.04
CA MET A 1 4.55 -2.22 24.16
C MET A 1 5.52 -2.12 23.00
N VAL A 2 5.05 -1.59 21.87
CA VAL A 2 5.84 -1.22 20.68
C VAL A 2 5.42 0.19 20.31
N SER A 3 6.37 1.07 20.00
CA SER A 3 6.10 2.45 19.58
C SER A 3 6.45 2.63 18.12
N VAL A 4 5.50 3.19 17.36
CA VAL A 4 5.62 3.44 15.92
C VAL A 4 5.52 4.94 15.70
N LYS A 5 6.41 5.47 14.87
CA LYS A 5 6.34 6.87 14.45
C LYS A 5 5.39 7.00 13.26
N LEU A 6 4.35 7.81 13.45
CA LEU A 6 3.43 8.26 12.42
C LEU A 6 3.48 9.80 12.37
N TYR A 7 2.73 10.38 11.46
CA TYR A 7 2.60 11.82 11.31
C TYR A 7 1.15 12.27 11.47
N GLY A 8 0.96 13.49 11.95
CA GLY A 8 -0.35 14.13 12.09
C GLY A 8 -0.74 14.85 10.81
N SER A 9 -1.96 15.39 10.77
CA SER A 9 -2.47 16.12 9.60
C SER A 9 -1.66 17.38 9.22
N SER A 10 -0.91 17.95 10.18
CA SER A 10 0.04 19.06 9.97
C SER A 10 1.44 18.59 9.54
N GLY A 11 1.66 17.27 9.45
CA GLY A 11 2.96 16.64 9.22
C GLY A 11 3.90 16.72 10.43
N SER A 12 3.40 16.99 11.64
CA SER A 12 4.18 16.80 12.87
C SER A 12 4.36 15.32 13.16
N GLU A 13 5.50 14.93 13.75
CA GLU A 13 5.75 13.56 14.19
C GLU A 13 4.89 13.21 15.42
N HIS A 14 4.31 12.01 15.44
CA HIS A 14 3.57 11.47 16.57
C HIS A 14 3.97 10.01 16.81
N TRP A 15 4.31 9.69 18.06
CA TRP A 15 4.57 8.32 18.47
C TRP A 15 3.27 7.66 18.94
N VAL A 16 2.83 6.63 18.23
CA VAL A 16 1.71 5.78 18.63
C VAL A 16 2.25 4.54 19.30
N THR A 17 1.79 4.25 20.51
CA THR A 17 2.22 3.08 21.28
C THR A 17 1.10 2.04 21.32
N VAL A 18 1.42 0.82 20.88
CA VAL A 18 0.50 -0.32 20.80
C VAL A 18 0.94 -1.44 21.75
N SER A 19 -0.01 -2.28 22.18
CA SER A 19 0.33 -3.53 22.88
C SER A 19 1.06 -4.51 21.93
N LYS A 20 1.81 -5.46 22.50
CA LYS A 20 2.55 -6.46 21.72
C LYS A 20 1.62 -7.50 21.06
N ASP A 21 0.40 -7.64 21.56
CA ASP A 21 -0.58 -8.62 21.09
C ASP A 21 -1.04 -8.26 19.68
N LEU A 22 -1.02 -9.21 18.76
CA LEU A 22 -1.48 -9.03 17.39
C LEU A 22 -2.71 -9.93 17.15
N PRO A 23 -3.66 -9.52 16.30
CA PRO A 23 -4.76 -10.38 15.91
C PRO A 23 -4.25 -11.65 15.21
N VAL A 24 -4.65 -12.81 15.71
CA VAL A 24 -4.31 -14.12 15.17
C VAL A 24 -5.57 -14.97 14.97
N ASN A 25 -5.52 -15.89 14.01
CA ASN A 25 -6.54 -16.93 13.85
C ASN A 25 -6.38 -18.05 14.90
N ASP A 26 -7.29 -19.01 14.89
CA ASP A 26 -7.29 -20.16 15.82
C ASP A 26 -6.02 -21.03 15.72
N GLN A 27 -5.28 -20.92 14.62
CA GLN A 27 -4.02 -21.60 14.36
C GLN A 27 -2.79 -20.75 14.73
N GLY A 28 -2.97 -19.55 15.28
CA GLY A 28 -1.90 -18.64 15.68
C GLY A 28 -1.29 -17.80 14.55
N GLY A 29 -1.86 -17.86 13.34
CA GLY A 29 -1.43 -17.07 12.19
C GLY A 29 -1.98 -15.64 12.22
N TYR A 30 -1.15 -14.64 11.91
CA TYR A 30 -1.58 -13.24 11.89
C TYR A 30 -2.69 -12.97 10.87
N LEU A 31 -3.73 -12.25 11.31
CA LEU A 31 -4.87 -11.86 10.48
C LEU A 31 -4.62 -10.59 9.64
N GLY A 32 -3.61 -9.81 9.99
CA GLY A 32 -3.24 -8.56 9.31
C GLY A 32 -1.98 -8.65 8.44
N THR A 33 -1.43 -7.48 8.13
CA THR A 33 -0.17 -7.33 7.38
C THR A 33 0.98 -8.01 8.10
N ARG A 34 1.86 -8.67 7.35
CA ARG A 34 3.04 -9.42 7.86
C ARG A 34 4.17 -9.40 6.83
N GLY A 35 5.42 -9.63 7.26
CA GLY A 35 6.56 -9.83 6.34
C GLY A 35 6.45 -11.12 5.51
N SER A 36 7.20 -11.22 4.38
CA SER A 36 7.21 -12.35 3.41
C SER A 36 8.47 -13.25 3.50
N SER A 37 8.38 -14.52 3.05
CA SER A 37 9.22 -15.71 3.33
C SER A 37 10.74 -15.64 3.35
N ASP A 38 11.23 -14.66 2.65
CA ASP A 38 12.54 -14.06 2.56
C ASP A 38 12.85 -13.25 3.85
N GLY A 39 12.17 -13.63 4.94
CA GLY A 39 11.45 -12.80 5.92
C GLY A 39 10.06 -13.39 6.33
N ALA A 40 9.81 -14.69 6.09
CA ALA A 40 8.58 -15.39 6.51
C ALA A 40 8.65 -16.94 6.51
N ALA A 41 7.76 -17.41 7.33
CA ALA A 41 6.69 -18.30 7.00
C ALA A 41 5.55 -17.78 7.87
N ILE A 42 4.33 -18.22 7.61
CA ILE A 42 3.20 -18.05 8.54
C ILE A 42 3.53 -18.66 9.93
N ASN A 43 4.61 -19.46 10.02
CA ASN A 43 5.18 -20.05 11.23
C ASN A 43 6.69 -19.73 11.47
N ASN A 44 7.28 -18.72 10.82
CA ASN A 44 8.70 -18.39 11.04
C ASN A 44 8.85 -17.31 12.12
N PRO A 45 9.45 -17.61 13.29
CA PRO A 45 9.71 -16.62 14.33
C PRO A 45 10.71 -15.51 13.91
N GLN A 46 11.35 -15.63 12.74
CA GLN A 46 12.24 -14.63 12.15
C GLN A 46 11.52 -13.69 11.17
N ALA A 47 10.24 -13.93 10.86
CA ALA A 47 9.45 -13.00 10.06
C ALA A 47 9.39 -11.63 10.74
N ALA A 48 9.63 -10.57 9.99
CA ALA A 48 9.61 -9.23 10.55
C ALA A 48 8.17 -8.83 10.88
N ASN A 49 7.87 -8.67 12.17
CA ASN A 49 6.53 -8.30 12.66
C ASN A 49 6.30 -6.78 12.72
N TRP A 50 7.31 -5.98 12.34
CA TRP A 50 7.18 -4.52 12.33
C TRP A 50 6.04 -4.02 11.44
N PRO A 51 5.71 -4.63 10.26
CA PRO A 51 4.58 -4.18 9.45
C PRO A 51 3.25 -4.35 10.18
N SER A 52 3.09 -5.44 10.94
CA SER A 52 1.89 -5.70 11.74
C SER A 52 1.71 -4.65 12.84
N TYR A 53 2.81 -4.20 13.47
CA TYR A 53 2.74 -3.13 14.46
C TYR A 53 2.46 -1.76 13.82
N TYR A 54 2.96 -1.52 12.60
CA TYR A 54 2.67 -0.30 11.84
C TYR A 54 1.19 -0.23 11.46
N GLU A 55 0.64 -1.33 10.93
CA GLU A 55 -0.79 -1.48 10.64
C GLU A 55 -1.64 -1.30 11.90
N LYS A 56 -1.26 -1.93 13.02
CA LYS A 56 -1.95 -1.76 14.31
C LYS A 56 -1.94 -0.30 14.79
N ALA A 57 -0.82 0.38 14.65
CA ALA A 57 -0.70 1.80 15.03
C ALA A 57 -1.60 2.68 14.15
N LEU A 58 -1.66 2.41 12.83
CA LEU A 58 -2.58 3.06 11.92
C LEU A 58 -4.04 2.78 12.30
N ALA A 59 -4.42 1.52 12.56
CA ALA A 59 -5.76 1.15 12.98
C ALA A 59 -6.19 1.85 14.29
N GLN A 60 -5.24 2.09 15.21
CA GLN A 60 -5.51 2.79 16.46
C GLN A 60 -5.71 4.30 16.26
N GLY A 61 -4.94 4.93 15.37
CA GLY A 61 -4.81 6.38 15.29
C GLY A 61 -5.40 7.06 14.05
N TYR A 62 -5.75 6.31 13.01
CA TYR A 62 -6.21 6.87 11.74
C TYR A 62 -7.72 7.16 11.77
N PRO A 63 -8.14 8.44 11.64
CA PRO A 63 -9.54 8.80 11.51
C PRO A 63 -10.02 8.48 10.08
N ASN A 64 -11.14 7.78 9.97
CA ASN A 64 -11.80 7.51 8.69
C ASN A 64 -13.28 7.88 8.78
N ASP A 65 -13.74 8.68 7.83
CA ASP A 65 -15.12 9.15 7.75
C ASP A 65 -16.08 7.96 7.56
N GLY A 66 -16.89 7.68 8.58
CA GLY A 66 -17.93 6.65 8.54
C GLY A 66 -17.54 5.28 9.11
N LYS A 67 -16.30 5.09 9.59
CA LYS A 67 -15.86 3.86 10.27
C LYS A 67 -15.39 4.13 11.70
N PRO A 68 -15.60 3.21 12.66
CA PRO A 68 -15.11 3.40 14.03
C PRO A 68 -13.59 3.56 14.05
N ALA A 69 -13.11 4.71 14.50
CA ALA A 69 -11.71 4.92 14.84
C ALA A 69 -11.27 3.91 15.92
N GLY A 70 -10.00 3.51 15.90
CA GLY A 70 -9.48 2.54 16.86
C GLY A 70 -9.75 1.08 16.48
N SER A 71 -10.08 0.80 15.21
CA SER A 71 -10.34 -0.56 14.71
C SER A 71 -9.63 -0.82 13.38
N TYR A 72 -9.30 -2.09 13.12
CA TYR A 72 -8.75 -2.52 11.82
C TYR A 72 -9.72 -2.25 10.66
N HIS A 73 -11.03 -2.31 10.92
CA HIS A 73 -12.02 -1.96 9.90
C HIS A 73 -11.85 -0.51 9.41
N GLY A 74 -11.39 0.39 10.29
CA GLY A 74 -11.16 1.81 9.99
C GLY A 74 -10.11 2.08 8.91
N ILE A 75 -9.21 1.12 8.63
CA ILE A 75 -8.17 1.26 7.59
C ILE A 75 -8.51 0.49 6.29
N GLU A 76 -9.65 -0.22 6.24
CA GLU A 76 -10.07 -0.95 5.05
C GLU A 76 -10.68 -0.03 3.97
N SER A 77 -10.44 -0.38 2.69
CA SER A 77 -11.00 0.29 1.50
C SER A 77 -10.67 1.79 1.43
N GLN A 78 -9.46 2.16 1.84
CA GLN A 78 -8.96 3.53 1.75
C GLN A 78 -8.13 3.75 0.49
N TRP A 79 -8.18 4.98 -0.03
CA TRP A 79 -7.26 5.42 -1.06
C TRP A 79 -5.85 5.55 -0.48
N PRO A 80 -4.82 4.93 -1.08
CA PRO A 80 -3.45 5.04 -0.59
C PRO A 80 -2.96 6.49 -0.45
N SER A 81 -3.44 7.39 -1.31
CA SER A 81 -3.13 8.82 -1.25
C SER A 81 -3.56 9.49 0.08
N ASN A 82 -4.68 9.06 0.67
CA ASN A 82 -5.18 9.59 1.94
C ASN A 82 -4.29 9.21 3.14
N LEU A 83 -3.55 8.10 3.04
CA LEU A 83 -2.62 7.66 4.07
C LEU A 83 -1.26 8.37 4.01
N SER A 84 -0.92 9.02 2.89
CA SER A 84 0.37 9.68 2.69
C SER A 84 0.75 10.67 3.81
N PRO A 85 -0.12 11.60 4.25
CA PRO A 85 0.23 12.52 5.33
C PRO A 85 0.58 11.80 6.63
N THR A 86 -0.10 10.69 6.93
CA THR A 86 0.07 9.94 8.18
C THR A 86 1.31 9.05 8.14
N VAL A 87 1.63 8.46 6.99
CA VAL A 87 2.73 7.49 6.83
C VAL A 87 4.03 8.18 6.43
N GLY A 88 3.98 9.09 5.44
CA GLY A 88 5.13 9.78 4.90
C GLY A 88 5.37 11.18 5.48
N GLY A 89 4.38 11.77 6.19
CA GLY A 89 4.49 13.12 6.76
C GLY A 89 4.27 14.25 5.76
N GLY A 90 4.18 13.93 4.46
CA GLY A 90 3.82 14.83 3.38
C GLY A 90 2.50 14.44 2.73
N LYS A 91 1.81 15.42 2.14
CA LYS A 91 0.61 15.16 1.34
C LYS A 91 0.97 14.39 0.08
N ALA A 92 0.12 13.44 -0.28
CA ALA A 92 0.18 12.82 -1.59
C ALA A 92 -0.06 13.87 -2.67
N SER A 93 0.66 13.75 -3.78
CA SER A 93 0.35 14.48 -5.02
C SER A 93 -0.38 13.51 -5.95
N VAL A 94 -1.71 13.60 -6.01
CA VAL A 94 -2.52 12.82 -6.95
C VAL A 94 -2.30 13.38 -8.35
N LEU A 95 -1.81 12.54 -9.27
CA LEU A 95 -1.46 12.96 -10.63
C LEU A 95 -2.38 12.28 -11.64
N GLY A 96 -3.11 13.08 -12.43
CA GLY A 96 -3.93 12.57 -13.53
C GLY A 96 -3.17 12.36 -14.84
N ASN A 97 -1.90 12.80 -14.92
CA ASN A 97 -1.09 12.72 -16.13
C ASN A 97 -0.10 11.54 -16.05
N PRO A 98 -0.19 10.54 -16.94
CA PRO A 98 0.75 9.44 -16.98
C PRO A 98 2.22 9.88 -17.11
N ASP A 99 2.55 10.91 -17.90
CA ASP A 99 3.95 11.36 -18.05
C ASP A 99 4.57 11.81 -16.72
N ALA A 100 3.78 12.49 -15.89
CA ALA A 100 4.24 12.95 -14.58
C ALA A 100 4.47 11.77 -13.62
N ILE A 101 3.69 10.70 -13.74
CA ILE A 101 3.86 9.47 -12.97
C ILE A 101 5.10 8.71 -13.40
N TRP A 102 5.30 8.52 -14.71
CA TRP A 102 6.50 7.89 -15.24
C TRP A 102 7.77 8.64 -14.82
N GLN A 103 7.75 9.97 -14.91
CA GLN A 103 8.86 10.77 -14.44
C GLN A 103 9.09 10.61 -12.93
N ALA A 104 8.03 10.60 -12.12
CA ALA A 104 8.16 10.41 -10.68
C ALA A 104 8.78 9.04 -10.33
N ILE A 105 8.39 7.98 -11.04
CA ILE A 105 8.96 6.64 -10.87
C ILE A 105 10.43 6.62 -11.29
N ALA A 106 10.77 7.24 -12.43
CA ALA A 106 12.14 7.36 -12.90
C ALA A 106 13.03 8.17 -11.93
N ASP A 107 12.47 9.18 -11.26
CA ASP A 107 13.12 9.96 -10.20
C ASP A 107 13.29 9.18 -8.88
N GLY A 108 12.80 7.94 -8.79
CA GLY A 108 12.84 7.12 -7.58
C GLY A 108 11.85 7.58 -6.49
N LYS A 109 10.82 8.34 -6.83
CA LYS A 109 9.80 8.77 -5.88
C LYS A 109 8.84 7.61 -5.58
N PRO A 110 8.35 7.47 -4.32
CA PRO A 110 7.36 6.45 -3.97
C PRO A 110 6.03 6.76 -4.65
N VAL A 111 5.57 5.85 -5.51
CA VAL A 111 4.30 5.98 -6.24
C VAL A 111 3.38 4.82 -5.89
N VAL A 112 2.11 5.16 -5.64
CA VAL A 112 1.00 4.21 -5.46
C VAL A 112 0.03 4.36 -6.63
N ILE A 113 -0.54 3.23 -7.07
CA ILE A 113 -1.45 3.16 -8.21
C ILE A 113 -2.64 2.28 -7.84
N SER A 114 -3.85 2.76 -8.07
CA SER A 114 -5.10 2.05 -7.80
C SER A 114 -5.85 1.79 -9.09
N THR A 115 -6.36 0.58 -9.25
CA THR A 115 -7.11 0.13 -10.44
C THR A 115 -8.60 -0.04 -10.13
N ASP A 116 -9.44 0.05 -11.17
CA ASP A 116 -10.88 -0.16 -11.06
C ASP A 116 -11.30 -1.64 -11.01
N ALA A 117 -12.62 -1.85 -10.97
CA ALA A 117 -13.33 -3.11 -10.80
C ALA A 117 -12.83 -4.28 -11.71
N PRO A 118 -13.09 -5.55 -11.33
CA PRO A 118 -12.46 -6.69 -12.00
C PRO A 118 -12.88 -6.78 -13.47
N ALA A 119 -11.99 -7.36 -14.28
CA ALA A 119 -12.20 -7.64 -15.69
C ALA A 119 -13.49 -8.42 -15.92
N ARG A 120 -14.13 -8.17 -17.06
CA ARG A 120 -15.07 -9.12 -17.66
C ARG A 120 -14.44 -9.68 -18.94
N GLY A 121 -13.79 -10.83 -18.82
CA GLY A 121 -13.11 -11.49 -19.96
C GLY A 121 -11.75 -10.89 -20.28
N ASP A 122 -11.27 -11.14 -21.50
CA ASP A 122 -10.04 -10.56 -22.03
C ASP A 122 -10.32 -9.14 -22.55
N ASP A 123 -10.00 -8.15 -21.72
CA ASP A 123 -10.16 -6.73 -22.06
C ASP A 123 -8.83 -6.07 -22.46
N GLY A 124 -7.71 -6.81 -22.51
CA GLY A 124 -6.36 -6.27 -22.75
C GLY A 124 -5.62 -5.78 -21.49
N ARG A 125 -6.12 -6.08 -20.28
CA ARG A 125 -5.43 -5.72 -19.04
C ARG A 125 -4.12 -6.48 -18.85
N PRO A 126 -3.15 -5.87 -18.16
CA PRO A 126 -1.97 -6.60 -17.70
C PRO A 126 -2.36 -7.89 -16.96
N GLU A 127 -1.57 -8.93 -17.19
CA GLU A 127 -1.58 -10.11 -16.32
C GLU A 127 -1.26 -9.68 -14.88
N ASN A 128 -1.82 -10.37 -13.89
CA ASN A 128 -1.61 -10.10 -12.46
C ASN A 128 -2.13 -8.73 -11.96
N LEU A 129 -3.09 -8.13 -12.68
CA LEU A 129 -3.78 -6.91 -12.28
C LEU A 129 -5.21 -7.20 -11.79
N PRO A 130 -5.40 -7.72 -10.56
CA PRO A 130 -6.72 -7.79 -9.96
C PRO A 130 -7.31 -6.39 -9.81
N GLY A 131 -8.63 -6.29 -9.89
CA GLY A 131 -9.37 -5.05 -9.74
C GLY A 131 -10.62 -5.27 -8.91
N PRO A 132 -11.07 -4.30 -8.07
CA PRO A 132 -10.36 -3.08 -7.69
C PRO A 132 -9.21 -3.40 -6.71
N HIS A 133 -8.01 -2.84 -6.92
CA HIS A 133 -6.85 -3.10 -6.06
C HIS A 133 -5.81 -1.96 -6.08
N ALA A 134 -5.03 -1.84 -5.01
CA ALA A 134 -3.94 -0.86 -4.90
C ALA A 134 -2.58 -1.56 -5.05
N PHE A 135 -1.65 -0.89 -5.71
CA PHE A 135 -0.28 -1.33 -6.00
C PHE A 135 0.71 -0.22 -5.63
N PHE A 136 1.98 -0.60 -5.52
CA PHE A 136 3.10 0.35 -5.49
C PHE A 136 3.98 0.14 -6.71
N ALA A 137 4.54 1.23 -7.24
CA ALA A 137 5.50 1.14 -8.34
C ALA A 137 6.86 0.67 -7.79
N LYS A 138 7.41 -0.38 -8.38
CA LYS A 138 8.77 -0.88 -8.09
C LYS A 138 9.83 -0.21 -8.96
N GLY A 139 9.43 0.37 -10.09
CA GLY A 139 10.32 1.00 -11.06
C GLY A 139 9.75 0.90 -12.47
N LEU A 140 10.63 1.12 -13.45
CA LEU A 140 10.36 0.87 -14.86
C LEU A 140 11.15 -0.36 -15.33
N ASP A 141 10.60 -1.13 -16.25
CA ASP A 141 11.33 -2.17 -16.96
C ASP A 141 12.20 -1.60 -18.10
N ASP A 142 12.97 -2.46 -18.79
CA ASP A 142 13.85 -2.06 -19.89
C ASP A 142 13.10 -1.47 -21.10
N ALA A 143 11.80 -1.75 -21.23
CA ALA A 143 10.93 -1.21 -22.26
C ALA A 143 10.24 0.11 -21.82
N GLY A 144 10.47 0.56 -20.59
CA GLY A 144 9.87 1.76 -20.01
C GLY A 144 8.45 1.56 -19.49
N ASN A 145 7.98 0.33 -19.30
CA ASN A 145 6.69 0.04 -18.65
C ASN A 145 6.83 0.08 -17.13
N ILE A 146 5.74 0.36 -16.41
CA ILE A 146 5.74 0.32 -14.95
C ILE A 146 5.72 -1.13 -14.47
N VAL A 147 6.60 -1.45 -13.51
CA VAL A 147 6.54 -2.69 -12.73
C VAL A 147 5.77 -2.41 -11.44
N LEU A 148 4.61 -3.05 -11.27
CA LEU A 148 3.71 -2.89 -10.13
C LEU A 148 3.86 -4.04 -9.14
N GLY A 149 4.21 -3.72 -7.91
CA GLY A 149 4.21 -4.66 -6.79
C GLY A 149 2.83 -4.83 -6.20
N ASN A 150 2.36 -6.08 -6.10
CA ASN A 150 1.12 -6.41 -5.42
C ASN A 150 1.34 -6.46 -3.89
N PRO A 151 0.64 -5.63 -3.07
CA PRO A 151 0.83 -5.60 -1.62
C PRO A 151 0.45 -6.91 -0.90
N TRP A 152 -0.26 -7.83 -1.56
CA TRP A 152 -0.46 -9.19 -1.04
C TRP A 152 0.84 -10.00 -0.93
N GLY A 153 1.90 -9.59 -1.64
CA GLY A 153 3.21 -10.23 -1.63
C GLY A 153 3.21 -11.61 -2.29
N PRO A 154 4.33 -12.36 -2.21
CA PRO A 154 4.43 -13.68 -2.80
C PRO A 154 3.31 -14.64 -2.35
N PRO A 155 2.79 -15.50 -3.25
CA PRO A 155 3.28 -15.78 -4.60
C PRO A 155 2.72 -14.84 -5.68
N GLN A 156 2.10 -13.71 -5.31
CA GLN A 156 1.53 -12.81 -6.31
C GLN A 156 2.64 -12.20 -7.17
N PRO A 157 2.62 -12.38 -8.50
CA PRO A 157 3.63 -11.78 -9.36
C PRO A 157 3.45 -10.27 -9.44
N ASP A 158 4.50 -9.59 -9.88
CA ASP A 158 4.38 -8.20 -10.30
C ASP A 158 3.51 -8.12 -11.58
N ALA A 159 2.78 -7.02 -11.73
CA ALA A 159 2.13 -6.67 -12.99
C ALA A 159 3.02 -5.71 -13.79
N ILE A 160 3.09 -5.88 -15.10
CA ILE A 160 3.81 -4.97 -16.00
C ILE A 160 2.77 -4.18 -16.79
N MET A 161 2.81 -2.85 -16.69
CA MET A 161 1.79 -1.97 -17.23
C MET A 161 2.39 -0.93 -18.17
N SER A 162 1.94 -0.94 -19.42
CA SER A 162 2.28 0.10 -20.39
C SER A 162 1.53 1.41 -20.10
N LYS A 163 1.95 2.49 -20.75
CA LYS A 163 1.27 3.80 -20.63
C LYS A 163 -0.18 3.77 -21.12
N GLU A 164 -0.43 3.05 -22.22
CA GLU A 164 -1.79 2.85 -22.75
C GLU A 164 -2.67 2.07 -21.78
N GLN A 165 -2.14 1.02 -21.16
CA GLN A 165 -2.87 0.25 -20.14
C GLN A 165 -3.13 1.09 -18.89
N TYR A 166 -2.17 1.92 -18.47
CA TYR A 166 -2.35 2.84 -17.36
C TYR A 166 -3.54 3.78 -17.59
N GLU A 167 -3.61 4.42 -18.76
CA GLU A 167 -4.70 5.34 -19.09
C GLU A 167 -6.08 4.66 -19.09
N LYS A 168 -6.10 3.34 -19.32
CA LYS A 168 -7.32 2.55 -19.40
C LYS A 168 -7.80 2.01 -18.04
N TYR A 169 -6.88 1.60 -17.17
CA TYR A 169 -7.22 0.80 -15.97
C TYR A 169 -6.94 1.50 -14.64
N VAL A 170 -6.20 2.61 -14.65
CA VAL A 170 -5.87 3.34 -13.42
C VAL A 170 -6.96 4.34 -13.08
N THR A 171 -7.44 4.26 -11.85
CA THR A 171 -8.44 5.20 -11.29
C THR A 171 -7.79 6.33 -10.51
N GLU A 172 -6.70 6.01 -9.81
CA GLU A 172 -5.93 6.98 -9.06
C GLU A 172 -4.46 6.56 -9.08
N SER A 173 -3.58 7.54 -9.24
CA SER A 173 -2.18 7.38 -8.89
C SER A 173 -1.70 8.59 -8.12
N ALA A 174 -0.75 8.36 -7.23
CA ALA A 174 -0.21 9.41 -6.40
C ALA A 174 1.26 9.20 -6.10
N VAL A 175 2.00 10.31 -6.07
CA VAL A 175 3.32 10.36 -5.45
C VAL A 175 3.12 10.56 -3.95
N ILE A 176 3.67 9.65 -3.14
CA ILE A 176 3.61 9.75 -1.68
C ILE A 176 4.56 10.84 -1.21
N GLY A 177 4.04 11.78 -0.41
CA GLY A 177 4.83 12.86 0.17
C GLY A 177 5.64 12.37 1.37
N MET A 178 6.95 12.55 1.31
CA MET A 178 7.90 12.15 2.36
C MET A 178 8.52 13.39 3.02
N LYS A 179 8.76 13.34 4.33
CA LYS A 179 9.55 14.31 5.11
C LYS A 179 10.88 13.73 5.56
#